data_AF-X6PFS8-F1
#
_entry.id   AF-X6PFS8-F1
#
_cell.length_a   1.000
_cell.length_b   1.000
_cell.length_c   1.000
_cell.angle_alpha   90.00
_cell.angle_beta   90.00
_cell.angle_gamma   90.00
#
_symmetry.space_group_name_H-M   'P 1'
#
loop_
_entity.id
_entity.type
_entity.pdbx_description
1 polymer ?
#
loop_
_entity_poly.entity_id
_entity_poly.type
_entity_poly.pdbx_seq_one_letter_code
_entity_poly.pdbx_strand_id
1 'polypeptide(L)'
;SKEEDIQTIIYYLIRTLNIKLGWIKDFDKLVVNYVSSFVSTVFMFDTFRSSSKLINTFTGHTSAVYSIDYSTLDDYQFICSGSSDKTVRVWDVDNNKQIQLFNGHSDYVYCVKFSSYHYRNHRQNVICSSSRDNTIRFWDFKHNEQLQIFNEHTDDVWGIEFSPFNGSRYLCSGSWDKTIRMGC
;
A
#
# COMPACT_ATOMS: atom_id res chain seq x y z
N SER A 1 -10.22 21.57 29.40
CA SER A 1 -9.58 20.33 28.87
C SER A 1 -10.07 20.12 27.44
N LYS A 2 -9.25 19.58 26.51
CA LYS A 2 -9.71 19.27 25.13
C LYS A 2 -10.98 18.41 25.10
N GLU A 3 -11.19 17.60 26.14
CA GLU A 3 -12.40 16.77 26.30
C GLU A 3 -13.65 17.60 26.63
N GLU A 4 -13.52 18.70 27.38
CA GLU A 4 -14.65 19.58 27.74
C GLU A 4 -15.14 20.38 26.53
N ASP A 5 -14.21 20.80 25.65
CA ASP A 5 -14.53 21.50 24.40
C ASP A 5 -15.30 20.57 23.44
N ILE A 6 -14.90 19.31 23.35
CA ILE A 6 -15.57 18.28 22.53
C ILE A 6 -16.97 18.00 23.06
N GLN A 7 -17.15 17.86 24.38
CA GLN A 7 -18.47 17.65 24.98
C GLN A 7 -19.42 18.82 24.70
N THR A 8 -18.91 20.05 24.73
CA THR A 8 -19.71 21.26 24.46
C THR A 8 -20.20 21.31 23.01
N ILE A 9 -19.34 20.95 22.04
CA ILE A 9 -19.70 20.89 20.62
C ILE A 9 -20.75 19.79 20.36
N ILE A 10 -20.59 18.61 20.98
CA ILE A 10 -21.55 17.51 20.85
C ILE A 10 -22.93 17.94 21.35
N TYR A 11 -23.01 18.58 22.52
CA TYR A 11 -24.27 19.05 23.10
C TYR A 11 -24.95 20.09 22.21
N TYR A 12 -24.18 21.01 21.64
CA TYR A 12 -24.70 22.03 20.71
C TYR A 12 -25.31 21.40 19.45
N LEU A 13 -24.66 20.39 18.87
CA LEU A 13 -25.13 19.72 17.65
C LEU A 13 -26.40 18.89 17.91
N ILE A 14 -26.48 18.17 19.03
CA ILE A 14 -27.67 17.40 19.43
C ILE A 14 -28.88 18.32 19.56
N ARG A 15 -28.69 19.49 20.20
CA ARG A 15 -29.74 20.50 20.38
C ARG A 15 -30.18 21.13 19.06
N THR A 16 -29.24 21.40 18.16
CA THR A 16 -29.53 22.09 16.88
C THR A 16 -30.22 21.16 15.89
N LEU A 17 -29.88 19.87 15.89
CA LEU A 17 -30.39 18.87 14.94
C LEU A 17 -31.63 18.12 15.43
N ASN A 18 -32.16 18.44 16.62
CA ASN A 18 -33.37 17.83 17.20
C ASN A 18 -33.34 16.28 17.23
N ILE A 19 -32.18 15.70 17.48
CA ILE A 19 -32.00 14.25 17.54
C ILE A 19 -32.69 13.72 18.81
N LYS A 20 -33.76 12.93 18.66
CA LYS A 20 -34.38 12.21 19.78
C LYS A 20 -33.56 10.97 20.12
N LEU A 21 -32.80 11.05 21.21
CA LEU A 21 -32.05 9.93 21.78
C LEU A 21 -33.03 8.89 22.36
N GLY A 22 -33.39 7.89 21.55
CA GLY A 22 -34.12 6.71 22.00
C GLY A 22 -33.21 5.75 22.78
N TRP A 23 -33.80 4.89 23.61
CA TRP A 23 -33.15 3.94 24.52
C TRP A 23 -32.38 2.82 23.78
N ILE A 24 -31.30 3.16 23.11
CA ILE A 24 -30.23 2.23 22.78
C ILE A 24 -29.20 2.39 23.91
N LYS A 25 -29.04 1.36 24.74
CA LYS A 25 -27.93 1.28 25.69
C LYS A 25 -26.64 1.55 24.91
N ASP A 26 -25.83 2.49 25.37
CA ASP A 26 -24.57 2.90 24.74
C ASP A 26 -24.66 3.73 23.45
N PHE A 27 -25.82 4.34 23.12
CA PHE A 27 -25.91 5.25 21.96
C PHE A 27 -24.95 6.45 22.07
N ASP A 28 -24.77 7.01 23.27
CA ASP A 28 -23.80 8.08 23.50
C ASP A 28 -22.37 7.62 23.18
N LYS A 29 -22.04 6.36 23.47
CA LYS A 29 -20.74 5.75 23.12
C LYS A 29 -20.61 5.56 21.61
N LEU A 30 -21.69 5.19 20.92
CA LEU A 30 -21.74 5.07 19.46
C LEU A 30 -21.53 6.43 18.79
N VAL A 31 -22.20 7.48 19.27
CA VAL A 31 -22.05 8.85 18.76
C VAL A 31 -20.64 9.38 19.03
N VAL A 32 -20.09 9.16 20.23
CA VAL A 32 -18.71 9.55 20.54
C VAL A 32 -17.73 8.81 19.65
N ASN A 33 -17.90 7.52 19.39
CA ASN A 33 -17.03 6.76 18.49
C ASN A 33 -17.14 7.25 17.04
N TYR A 34 -18.36 7.51 16.56
CA TYR A 34 -18.59 8.00 15.20
C TYR A 34 -18.05 9.42 15.01
N VAL A 35 -18.32 10.33 15.96
CA VAL A 35 -17.80 11.70 15.94
C VAL A 35 -16.28 11.69 16.11
N SER A 36 -15.72 10.88 17.00
CA SER A 36 -14.27 10.72 17.16
C SER A 36 -13.63 10.18 15.88
N SER A 37 -14.23 9.18 15.25
CA SER A 37 -13.76 8.65 13.96
C SER A 37 -13.87 9.68 12.85
N PHE A 38 -14.98 10.40 12.75
CA PHE A 38 -15.22 11.41 11.73
C PHE A 38 -14.29 12.62 11.90
N VAL A 39 -14.16 13.13 13.13
CA VAL A 39 -13.23 14.21 13.46
C VAL A 39 -11.79 13.76 13.23
N SER A 40 -11.42 12.52 13.56
CA SER A 40 -10.08 11.98 13.26
C SER A 40 -9.82 11.93 11.75
N THR A 41 -10.79 11.48 10.96
CA THR A 41 -10.67 11.42 9.49
C THR A 41 -10.57 12.83 8.88
N VAL A 42 -11.42 13.76 9.30
CA VAL A 42 -11.39 15.17 8.83
C VAL A 42 -10.09 15.86 9.25
N PHE A 43 -9.65 15.68 10.49
CA PHE A 43 -8.41 16.24 11.01
C PHE A 43 -7.17 15.67 10.30
N MET A 44 -7.18 14.36 9.97
CA MET A 44 -6.13 13.74 9.16
C MET A 44 -6.07 14.35 7.76
N PHE A 45 -7.22 14.65 7.15
CA PHE A 45 -7.31 15.30 5.84
C PHE A 45 -6.77 16.74 5.85
N ASP A 46 -7.10 17.53 6.88
CA ASP A 46 -6.59 18.90 7.04
C ASP A 46 -5.08 18.94 7.37
N THR A 47 -4.58 17.93 8.09
CA THR A 47 -3.15 17.74 8.37
C THR A 47 -2.36 17.46 7.09
N PHE A 48 -2.90 16.63 6.18
CA PHE A 48 -2.32 16.36 4.88
C PHE A 48 -2.25 17.62 4.01
N ARG A 49 -3.29 18.45 4.04
CA ARG A 49 -3.37 19.71 3.28
C ARG A 49 -2.42 20.80 3.82
N SER A 50 -2.19 20.83 5.13
CA SER A 50 -1.45 21.92 5.79
C SER A 50 0.06 21.68 5.94
N SER A 51 0.53 20.46 5.68
CA SER A 51 1.94 20.07 5.87
C SER A 51 2.54 19.40 4.63
N SER A 52 2.65 20.13 3.51
CA SER A 52 3.41 19.67 2.34
C SER A 52 4.93 19.80 2.55
N LYS A 53 5.44 19.36 3.70
CA LYS A 53 6.87 19.30 3.96
C LYS A 53 7.41 17.99 3.38
N LEU A 54 8.37 18.08 2.47
CA LEU A 54 9.14 16.92 2.03
C LEU A 54 9.82 16.28 3.26
N ILE A 55 9.42 15.04 3.58
CA ILE A 55 9.93 14.31 4.75
C ILE A 55 11.22 13.58 4.38
N ASN A 56 11.16 12.73 3.34
CA ASN A 56 12.27 11.88 2.90
C ASN A 56 12.42 11.91 1.38
N THR A 57 13.63 11.63 0.90
CA THR A 57 13.92 11.45 -0.53
C THR A 57 14.78 10.20 -0.69
N PHE A 58 14.23 9.21 -1.39
CA PHE A 58 14.92 7.97 -1.71
C PHE A 58 15.60 8.13 -3.07
N THR A 59 16.93 8.10 -3.09
CA THR A 59 17.73 8.23 -4.30
C THR A 59 18.46 6.91 -4.59
N GLY A 60 18.56 6.56 -5.87
CA GLY A 60 19.33 5.39 -6.28
C GLY A 60 18.99 4.89 -7.68
N HIS A 61 17.72 4.93 -8.08
CA HIS A 61 17.33 4.61 -9.46
C HIS A 61 18.04 5.54 -10.45
N THR A 62 18.49 4.99 -11.58
CA THR A 62 19.23 5.75 -12.60
C THR A 62 18.35 6.24 -13.74
N SER A 63 17.05 5.94 -13.69
CA SER A 63 16.06 6.33 -14.68
C SER A 63 14.68 6.51 -14.03
N ALA A 64 13.66 6.85 -14.82
CA ALA A 64 12.30 7.10 -14.34
C ALA A 64 11.76 5.93 -13.50
N VAL A 65 11.17 6.25 -12.35
CA VAL A 65 10.44 5.32 -11.49
C VAL A 65 8.98 5.31 -11.92
N TYR A 66 8.46 4.14 -12.32
CA TYR A 66 7.09 4.00 -12.85
C TYR A 66 6.08 3.56 -11.80
N SER A 67 6.53 2.83 -10.78
CA SER A 67 5.64 2.26 -9.78
C SER A 67 6.31 2.21 -8.42
N ILE A 68 5.50 2.45 -7.40
CA ILE A 68 5.84 2.30 -6.00
C ILE A 68 4.71 1.56 -5.30
N ASP A 69 5.05 0.87 -4.21
CA ASP A 69 4.10 0.32 -3.25
C ASP A 69 4.68 0.43 -1.84
N TYR A 70 3.82 0.36 -0.82
CA TYR A 70 4.23 0.45 0.57
C TYR A 70 3.62 -0.68 1.41
N SER A 71 4.34 -1.13 2.41
CA SER A 71 3.85 -2.17 3.33
C SER A 71 4.40 -1.98 4.72
N THR A 72 3.62 -2.42 5.70
CA THR A 72 4.01 -2.48 7.11
C THR A 72 4.13 -3.95 7.53
N LEU A 73 5.33 -4.35 7.95
CA LEU A 73 5.66 -5.73 8.29
C LEU A 73 6.37 -5.73 9.65
N ASP A 74 5.77 -6.38 10.65
CA ASP A 74 6.25 -6.45 12.05
C ASP A 74 6.68 -5.07 12.59
N ASP A 75 5.83 -4.06 12.45
CA ASP A 75 6.03 -2.66 12.84
C ASP A 75 7.08 -1.86 12.05
N TYR A 76 7.74 -2.47 11.06
CA TYR A 76 8.63 -1.77 10.13
C TYR A 76 7.90 -1.30 8.87
N GLN A 77 8.28 -0.13 8.36
CA GLN A 77 7.71 0.45 7.15
C GLN A 77 8.66 0.30 5.96
N PHE A 78 8.15 -0.29 4.88
CA PHE A 78 8.90 -0.52 3.65
C PHE A 78 8.23 0.12 2.46
N ILE A 79 9.05 0.59 1.52
CA ILE A 79 8.64 0.97 0.17
C ILE A 79 9.34 0.04 -0.81
N CYS A 80 8.65 -0.37 -1.87
CA CYS A 80 9.29 -0.93 -3.04
C CYS A 80 9.05 -0.05 -4.26
N SER A 81 9.98 -0.10 -5.21
CA SER A 81 9.91 0.70 -6.43
C SER A 81 10.41 -0.06 -7.66
N GLY A 82 9.76 0.18 -8.81
CA GLY A 82 10.14 -0.34 -10.12
C GLY A 82 10.45 0.79 -11.10
N SER A 83 11.47 0.60 -11.93
CA SER A 83 12.01 1.66 -12.81
C SER A 83 12.35 1.18 -14.22
N SER A 84 12.45 2.15 -15.13
CA SER A 84 13.07 1.98 -16.46
C SER A 84 14.57 1.62 -16.40
N ASP A 85 15.22 1.74 -15.24
CA ASP A 85 16.57 1.18 -15.05
C ASP A 85 16.60 -0.34 -14.94
N LYS A 86 15.43 -1.00 -15.09
CA LYS A 86 15.24 -2.46 -15.08
C LYS A 86 15.39 -3.10 -13.70
N THR A 87 15.44 -2.28 -12.65
CA THR A 87 15.63 -2.74 -11.27
C THR A 87 14.36 -2.60 -10.44
N VAL A 88 14.26 -3.48 -9.45
CA VAL A 88 13.32 -3.33 -8.32
C VAL A 88 14.15 -3.01 -7.09
N ARG A 89 13.73 -2.00 -6.32
CA ARG A 89 14.40 -1.61 -5.07
C ARG A 89 13.45 -1.69 -3.91
N VAL A 90 14.02 -1.98 -2.73
CA VAL A 90 13.30 -1.96 -1.45
C VAL A 90 13.99 -1.00 -0.52
N TRP A 91 13.19 -0.18 0.15
CA TRP A 91 13.64 0.90 1.01
C TRP A 91 13.04 0.73 2.39
N ASP A 92 13.88 0.92 3.41
CA ASP A 92 13.46 1.09 4.80
C ASP A 92 13.14 2.58 5.01
N VAL A 93 11.89 2.85 5.40
CA VAL A 93 11.36 4.22 5.55
C VAL A 93 11.93 4.90 6.78
N ASP A 94 12.09 4.17 7.88
CA ASP A 94 12.53 4.71 9.17
C ASP A 94 14.02 5.08 9.11
N ASN A 95 14.81 4.29 8.38
CA ASN A 95 16.24 4.53 8.20
C ASN A 95 16.59 5.33 6.94
N ASN A 96 15.61 5.65 6.09
CA ASN A 96 15.78 6.29 4.79
C ASN A 96 16.90 5.65 3.94
N LYS A 97 16.92 4.31 3.89
CA LYS A 97 17.99 3.52 3.24
C LYS A 97 17.43 2.50 2.28
N GLN A 98 18.14 2.28 1.18
CA GLN A 98 17.93 1.10 0.36
C GLN A 98 18.41 -0.13 1.13
N ILE A 99 17.54 -1.14 1.25
CA ILE A 99 17.88 -2.42 1.87
C ILE A 99 18.07 -3.52 0.83
N GLN A 100 17.42 -3.41 -0.33
CA GLN A 100 17.55 -4.43 -1.38
C GLN A 100 17.51 -3.83 -2.78
N LEU A 101 18.25 -4.47 -3.68
CA LEU A 101 18.28 -4.22 -5.11
C LEU A 101 18.12 -5.56 -5.84
N PHE A 102 17.14 -5.64 -6.72
CA PHE A 102 16.92 -6.79 -7.58
C PHE A 102 17.21 -6.42 -9.02
N ASN A 103 18.21 -7.10 -9.59
CA ASN A 103 18.58 -7.03 -10.98
C ASN A 103 18.24 -8.39 -11.60
N GLY A 104 17.26 -8.42 -12.49
CA GLY A 104 16.87 -9.66 -13.15
C GLY A 104 15.90 -9.46 -14.30
N HIS A 105 15.09 -8.41 -14.27
CA HIS A 105 14.35 -7.97 -15.44
C HIS A 105 15.31 -7.51 -16.55
N SER A 106 15.02 -7.91 -17.79
CA SER A 106 15.84 -7.53 -18.95
C SER A 106 15.40 -6.20 -19.58
N ASP A 107 14.26 -5.68 -19.15
CA ASP A 107 13.66 -4.43 -19.64
C ASP A 107 12.89 -3.70 -18.51
N TYR A 108 12.21 -2.60 -18.82
CA TYR A 108 11.59 -1.69 -17.87
C TYR A 108 10.64 -2.40 -16.90
N VAL A 109 10.70 -2.02 -15.63
CA VAL A 109 9.76 -2.50 -14.61
C VAL A 109 8.61 -1.49 -14.51
N TYR A 110 7.41 -1.93 -14.88
CA TYR A 110 6.23 -1.06 -14.93
C TYR A 110 5.43 -1.04 -13.64
N CYS A 111 5.36 -2.17 -12.93
CA CYS A 111 4.55 -2.29 -11.73
C CYS A 111 5.28 -3.11 -10.66
N VAL A 112 5.16 -2.70 -9.40
CA VAL A 112 5.64 -3.44 -8.23
C VAL A 112 4.56 -3.49 -7.15
N LYS A 113 4.45 -4.61 -6.44
CA LYS A 113 3.47 -4.81 -5.35
C LYS A 113 4.03 -5.68 -4.24
N PHE A 114 3.74 -5.34 -3.00
CA PHE A 114 3.96 -6.26 -1.87
C PHE A 114 2.91 -7.36 -1.85
N SER A 115 3.33 -8.59 -1.55
CA SER A 115 2.40 -9.72 -1.37
C SER A 115 2.08 -9.92 0.10
N SER A 116 0.91 -9.45 0.53
CA SER A 116 0.43 -9.70 1.89
C SER A 116 0.09 -11.18 2.14
N TYR A 117 -0.20 -11.95 1.08
CA TYR A 117 -0.49 -13.37 1.17
C TYR A 117 0.71 -14.19 1.67
N HIS A 118 1.87 -14.01 1.03
CA HIS A 118 3.10 -14.71 1.41
C HIS A 118 3.53 -14.36 2.83
N TYR A 119 3.36 -13.09 3.22
CA TYR A 119 3.65 -12.66 4.57
C TYR A 119 2.73 -13.32 5.62
N ARG A 120 1.41 -13.30 5.38
CA ARG A 120 0.43 -13.83 6.34
C ARG A 120 0.46 -15.35 6.46
N ASN A 121 0.72 -16.06 5.36
CA ASN A 121 0.65 -17.53 5.32
C ASN A 121 2.00 -18.21 5.55
N HIS A 122 3.09 -17.58 5.11
CA HIS A 122 4.43 -18.19 5.14
C HIS A 122 5.47 -17.34 5.88
N ARG A 123 5.08 -16.18 6.44
CA ARG A 123 6.01 -15.21 7.07
C ARG A 123 7.16 -14.82 6.13
N GLN A 124 6.85 -14.73 4.84
CA GLN A 124 7.81 -14.39 3.80
C GLN A 124 7.56 -12.98 3.25
N ASN A 125 8.66 -12.25 3.07
CA ASN A 125 8.69 -10.86 2.66
C ASN A 125 8.80 -10.77 1.13
N VAL A 126 7.66 -10.96 0.46
CA VAL A 126 7.61 -11.12 -1.00
C VAL A 126 7.13 -9.86 -1.70
N ILE A 127 7.84 -9.47 -2.75
CA ILE A 127 7.44 -8.44 -3.70
C ILE A 127 7.24 -9.08 -5.06
N CYS A 128 6.25 -8.61 -5.80
CA CYS A 128 6.02 -8.94 -7.20
C CYS A 128 6.35 -7.75 -8.07
N SER A 129 6.90 -8.01 -9.25
CA SER A 129 7.15 -6.99 -10.27
C SER A 129 6.75 -7.45 -11.65
N SER A 130 6.26 -6.54 -12.47
CA SER A 130 5.93 -6.78 -13.88
C SER A 130 6.75 -5.89 -14.79
N SER A 131 7.05 -6.38 -15.99
CA SER A 131 8.01 -5.73 -16.87
C SER A 131 7.64 -5.82 -18.34
N ARG A 132 8.26 -4.92 -19.11
CA ARG A 132 8.39 -4.96 -20.56
C ARG A 132 9.07 -6.23 -21.09
N ASP A 133 9.79 -6.97 -20.25
CA ASP A 133 10.37 -8.26 -20.65
C ASP A 133 9.37 -9.43 -20.71
N ASN A 134 8.07 -9.13 -20.68
CA ASN A 134 6.94 -10.06 -20.67
C ASN A 134 6.85 -10.93 -19.41
N THR A 135 7.68 -10.67 -18.39
CA THR A 135 7.70 -11.47 -17.16
C THR A 135 7.09 -10.76 -15.97
N ILE A 136 6.56 -11.58 -15.06
CA ILE A 136 6.24 -11.22 -13.68
C ILE A 136 7.19 -11.99 -12.78
N ARG A 137 7.84 -11.32 -11.84
CA ARG A 137 8.85 -11.93 -10.95
C ARG A 137 8.49 -11.74 -9.49
N PHE A 138 8.78 -12.76 -8.70
CA PHE A 138 8.57 -12.78 -7.26
C PHE A 138 9.94 -12.75 -6.56
N TRP A 139 10.08 -11.86 -5.60
CA TRP A 139 11.34 -11.60 -4.90
C TRP A 139 11.14 -11.70 -3.40
N ASP A 140 11.93 -12.54 -2.73
CA ASP A 140 12.10 -12.50 -1.29
C ASP A 140 13.18 -11.47 -0.95
N PHE A 141 12.78 -10.33 -0.37
CA PHE A 141 13.74 -9.28 -0.02
C PHE A 141 14.41 -9.47 1.33
N LYS A 142 13.98 -10.44 2.13
CA LYS A 142 14.68 -10.80 3.37
C LYS A 142 15.91 -11.67 3.06
N HIS A 143 15.78 -12.59 2.10
CA HIS A 143 16.85 -13.52 1.72
C HIS A 143 17.57 -13.10 0.42
N ASN A 144 17.09 -12.05 -0.26
CA ASN A 144 17.58 -11.60 -1.56
C ASN A 144 17.53 -12.71 -2.63
N GLU A 145 16.39 -13.40 -2.70
CA GLU A 145 16.19 -14.53 -3.60
C GLU A 145 15.06 -14.24 -4.58
N GLN A 146 15.23 -14.68 -5.82
CA GLN A 146 14.12 -14.72 -6.78
C GLN A 146 13.38 -16.05 -6.61
N LEU A 147 12.12 -15.98 -6.21
CA LEU A 147 11.32 -17.16 -5.90
C LEU A 147 10.70 -17.78 -7.15
N GLN A 148 10.18 -16.93 -8.04
CA GLN A 148 9.40 -17.39 -9.19
C GLN A 148 9.45 -16.40 -10.34
N ILE A 149 9.33 -16.92 -11.55
CA ILE A 149 9.10 -16.15 -12.79
C ILE A 149 7.85 -16.71 -13.45
N PHE A 150 6.93 -15.83 -13.83
CA PHE A 150 5.87 -16.11 -14.78
C PHE A 150 6.21 -15.42 -16.10
N ASN A 151 6.30 -16.19 -17.17
CA ASN A 151 6.68 -15.76 -18.52
C ASN A 151 5.60 -16.15 -19.55
N GLU A 152 4.36 -16.13 -19.09
CA GLU A 152 3.21 -16.64 -19.83
C GLU A 152 2.66 -15.58 -20.80
N HIS A 153 2.77 -14.29 -20.45
CA HIS A 153 2.41 -13.17 -21.33
C HIS A 153 3.33 -13.12 -22.55
N THR A 154 2.78 -12.75 -23.70
CA THR A 154 3.54 -12.68 -24.96
C THR A 154 3.99 -11.26 -25.31
N ASP A 155 3.68 -10.28 -24.47
CA ASP A 155 3.98 -8.85 -24.65
C ASP A 155 4.04 -8.13 -23.29
N ASP A 156 4.42 -6.84 -23.30
CA ASP A 156 4.70 -5.99 -22.12
C ASP A 156 3.65 -6.17 -21.01
N VAL A 157 4.08 -6.46 -19.77
CA VAL A 157 3.18 -6.57 -18.61
C VAL A 157 3.14 -5.24 -17.84
N TRP A 158 2.11 -4.46 -18.09
CA TRP A 158 1.97 -3.08 -17.59
C TRP A 158 1.55 -2.97 -16.14
N GLY A 159 0.75 -3.92 -15.65
CA GLY A 159 0.15 -3.82 -14.33
C GLY A 159 -0.05 -5.18 -13.68
N ILE A 160 0.12 -5.19 -12.36
CA ILE A 160 -0.22 -6.31 -11.49
C ILE A 160 -1.00 -5.82 -10.28
N GLU A 161 -1.94 -6.62 -9.81
CA GLU A 161 -2.74 -6.30 -8.62
C GLU A 161 -3.09 -7.58 -7.86
N PHE A 162 -2.96 -7.54 -6.53
CA PHE A 162 -3.39 -8.65 -5.67
C PHE A 162 -4.88 -8.54 -5.36
N SER A 163 -5.57 -9.67 -5.31
CA SER A 163 -6.98 -9.69 -4.96
C SER A 163 -7.22 -9.16 -3.54
N PRO A 164 -8.26 -8.35 -3.29
CA PRO A 164 -8.63 -8.00 -1.91
C PRO A 164 -9.34 -9.15 -1.19
N PHE A 165 -9.91 -10.10 -1.96
CA PHE A 165 -10.60 -11.28 -1.44
C PHE A 165 -9.65 -12.46 -1.22
N ASN A 166 -10.11 -13.44 -0.44
CA ASN A 166 -9.37 -14.67 -0.13
C ASN A 166 -7.94 -14.44 0.39
N GLY A 167 -7.76 -13.34 1.14
CA GLY A 167 -6.47 -13.00 1.77
C GLY A 167 -5.36 -12.68 0.77
N SER A 168 -5.68 -12.06 -0.38
CA SER A 168 -4.70 -11.66 -1.40
C SER A 168 -3.94 -12.80 -2.07
N ARG A 169 -4.56 -13.98 -2.10
CA ARG A 169 -3.99 -15.18 -2.74
C ARG A 169 -3.82 -15.02 -4.24
N TYR A 170 -4.71 -14.31 -4.92
CA TYR A 170 -4.71 -14.26 -6.38
C TYR A 170 -3.98 -13.01 -6.88
N LEU A 171 -3.15 -13.18 -7.91
CA LEU A 171 -2.51 -12.09 -8.62
C LEU A 171 -3.14 -11.95 -10.00
N CYS A 172 -3.63 -10.74 -10.30
CA CYS A 172 -4.09 -10.37 -11.64
C CYS A 172 -2.98 -9.59 -12.37
N SER A 173 -2.80 -9.86 -13.65
CA SER A 173 -1.87 -9.13 -14.52
C SER A 173 -2.54 -8.69 -15.80
N GLY A 174 -2.22 -7.49 -16.26
CA GLY A 174 -2.65 -6.93 -17.54
C GLY A 174 -1.46 -6.71 -18.46
N SER A 175 -1.57 -7.16 -19.70
CA SER A 175 -0.50 -7.08 -20.70
C SER A 175 -0.96 -6.46 -22.01
N TRP A 176 0.02 -5.96 -22.76
CA TRP A 176 -0.15 -5.50 -24.13
C TRP A 176 -0.51 -6.62 -25.11
N ASP A 177 -0.39 -7.89 -24.69
CA ASP A 177 -0.87 -9.07 -25.42
C ASP A 177 -2.41 -9.16 -25.49
N LYS A 178 -3.10 -8.15 -24.95
CA LYS A 178 -4.57 -8.00 -24.92
C LYS A 178 -5.25 -9.00 -23.99
N THR A 179 -4.50 -9.62 -23.07
CA THR A 179 -5.04 -10.55 -22.08
C THR A 179 -4.89 -10.02 -20.66
N ILE A 180 -5.84 -10.46 -19.81
CA ILE A 180 -5.71 -10.41 -18.36
C ILE A 180 -5.49 -11.84 -17.90
N ARG A 181 -4.48 -12.06 -17.05
CA ARG A 181 -4.22 -13.38 -16.46
C ARG A 181 -4.37 -13.29 -14.96
N MET A 182 -4.87 -14.37 -14.37
CA MET A 182 -5.01 -14.52 -12.93
C MET A 182 -4.29 -15.79 -12.51
N GLY A 183 -3.32 -15.65 -11.61
CA GLY A 183 -2.58 -16.76 -10.99
C GLY A 183 -2.84 -16.84 -9.49
N CYS A 184 -2.46 -17.97 -8.87
CA CYS A 184 -2.46 -18.18 -7.43
C CYS A 184 -1.14 -18.80 -6.98
#